data_AF-A0A6P1NP24-F1
#
_entry.id   AF-A0A6P1NP24-F1
#
_cell.length_a   1.000
_cell.length_b   1.000
_cell.length_c   1.000
_cell.angle_alpha   90.00
_cell.angle_beta   90.00
_cell.angle_gamma   90.00
#
_symmetry.space_group_name_H-M   'P 1'
#
loop_
_entity.id
_entity.type
_entity.pdbx_description
1 polymer ?
#
loop_
_entity_poly.entity_id
_entity_poly.type
_entity_poly.pdbx_seq_one_letter_code
_entity_poly.pdbx_strand_id
1 'polypeptide(L)'
;MSTMGANSAQAAPNTYIAVAEKGSPSGVATLDANAKILPAQLPDLYATFANYVNLAKNPDTIIAGAVTVDGLDRVTSAAVAWPDGTPGTLTITARHATGAVNGYTITYGSPVTKTFTQPTIARNSNGAATNVPQIVVS
;
A
#
# COMPACT_ATOMS: atom_id res chain seq x y z
N MET A 1 26.90 54.99 -36.19
CA MET A 1 25.84 54.28 -35.46
C MET A 1 26.30 52.85 -35.26
N SER A 2 26.71 52.49 -34.05
CA SER A 2 27.17 51.14 -33.72
C SER A 2 25.97 50.31 -33.29
N THR A 3 25.48 49.42 -34.14
CA THR A 3 24.48 48.41 -33.75
C THR A 3 25.20 47.24 -33.09
N MET A 4 25.04 47.11 -31.78
CA MET A 4 25.55 45.96 -31.02
C MET A 4 24.96 44.67 -31.56
N GLY A 5 25.84 43.70 -31.85
CA GLY A 5 25.45 42.33 -32.18
C GLY A 5 24.72 41.69 -31.00
N ALA A 6 23.51 41.19 -31.24
CA ALA A 6 22.87 40.26 -30.34
C ALA A 6 23.50 38.88 -30.59
N ASN A 7 24.32 38.49 -29.63
CA ASN A 7 24.97 37.20 -29.49
C ASN A 7 24.01 36.03 -29.74
N SER A 8 24.58 34.96 -30.29
CA SER A 8 24.05 33.62 -30.44
C SER A 8 23.50 33.04 -29.12
N ALA A 9 22.33 33.48 -28.68
CA ALA A 9 21.58 32.80 -27.64
C ALA A 9 20.97 31.56 -28.28
N GLN A 10 21.72 30.47 -28.19
CA GLN A 10 21.35 29.10 -28.51
C GLN A 10 19.85 28.86 -28.29
N ALA A 11 19.10 28.78 -29.39
CA ALA A 11 17.74 28.26 -29.41
C ALA A 11 17.81 26.75 -29.11
N ALA A 12 18.10 26.38 -27.86
CA ALA A 12 17.46 25.19 -27.34
C ALA A 12 15.96 25.49 -27.37
N PRO A 13 15.10 24.62 -27.91
CA PRO A 13 13.67 24.85 -27.79
C PRO A 13 13.36 24.75 -26.30
N ASN A 14 13.27 25.89 -25.62
CA ASN A 14 12.55 26.00 -24.37
C ASN A 14 11.08 25.83 -24.75
N THR A 15 10.70 24.56 -24.99
CA THR A 15 9.33 24.14 -25.27
C THR A 15 8.48 24.64 -24.12
N TYR A 16 7.82 25.77 -24.35
CA TYR A 16 6.95 26.40 -23.38
C TYR A 16 5.81 25.43 -23.09
N ILE A 17 5.59 25.13 -21.81
CA ILE A 17 4.46 24.30 -21.39
C ILE A 17 3.24 25.21 -21.29
N ALA A 18 2.19 24.87 -22.02
CA ALA A 18 0.97 25.64 -22.05
C ALA A 18 0.30 25.61 -20.66
N VAL A 19 -0.28 26.73 -20.23
CA VAL A 19 -0.96 26.81 -18.92
C VAL A 19 -2.11 25.80 -18.81
N ALA A 20 -2.76 25.46 -19.93
CA ALA A 20 -3.79 24.42 -20.01
C ALA A 20 -3.27 23.01 -19.68
N GLU A 21 -1.96 22.77 -19.77
CA GLU A 21 -1.34 21.49 -19.41
C GLU A 21 -1.08 21.41 -17.90
N LYS A 22 -1.19 22.50 -17.13
CA LYS A 22 -0.97 22.49 -15.68
C LYS A 22 -2.18 21.90 -14.95
N GLY A 23 -1.94 20.85 -14.17
CA GLY A 23 -2.98 20.22 -13.32
C GLY A 23 -4.05 19.44 -14.09
N SER A 24 -3.93 19.34 -15.41
CA SER A 24 -4.73 18.46 -16.26
C SER A 24 -4.25 17.01 -16.12
N PRO A 25 -5.15 16.00 -16.18
CA PRO A 25 -4.75 14.60 -16.32
C PRO A 25 -3.80 14.43 -17.51
N SER A 26 -2.70 13.70 -17.32
CA SER A 26 -1.62 13.55 -18.32
C SER A 26 -0.88 14.84 -18.72
N GLY A 27 -1.11 15.95 -18.01
CA GLY A 27 -0.35 17.20 -18.14
C GLY A 27 0.80 17.30 -17.15
N VAL A 28 1.29 18.51 -16.90
CA VAL A 28 2.37 18.77 -15.94
C VAL A 28 1.84 19.12 -14.55
N ALA A 29 2.61 18.78 -13.52
CA ALA A 29 2.34 19.19 -12.15
C ALA A 29 2.34 20.72 -12.03
N THR A 30 1.46 21.24 -11.19
CA THR A 30 1.39 22.67 -10.87
C THR A 30 2.32 22.94 -9.70
N LEU A 31 3.23 23.90 -9.88
CA LEU A 31 4.12 24.33 -8.80
C LEU A 31 3.52 25.50 -8.03
N ASP A 32 3.70 25.51 -6.72
CA ASP A 32 3.40 26.63 -5.82
C ASP A 32 4.44 27.77 -5.98
N ALA A 33 4.27 28.85 -5.20
CA ALA A 33 5.18 29.99 -5.20
C ALA A 33 6.64 29.64 -4.80
N ASN A 34 6.86 28.48 -4.20
CA ASN A 34 8.17 27.97 -3.78
C ASN A 34 8.71 26.90 -4.75
N ALA A 35 8.12 26.79 -5.95
CA ALA A 35 8.44 25.76 -6.93
C ALA A 35 8.21 24.31 -6.45
N LYS A 36 7.28 24.09 -5.51
CA LYS A 36 6.90 22.75 -5.02
C LYS A 36 5.59 22.26 -5.60
N ILE A 37 5.45 20.95 -5.76
CA ILE A 37 4.18 20.34 -6.16
C ILE A 37 3.15 20.58 -5.05
N LEU A 38 1.95 21.01 -5.44
CA LEU A 38 0.83 21.18 -4.53
C LEU A 38 0.41 19.82 -3.93
N PRO A 39 0.19 19.70 -2.60
CA PRO A 39 -0.18 18.42 -1.97
C PRO A 39 -1.43 17.76 -2.56
N ALA A 40 -2.38 18.54 -3.09
CA ALA A 40 -3.58 18.02 -3.76
C ALA A 40 -3.30 17.23 -5.05
N GLN A 41 -2.09 17.35 -5.62
CA GLN A 41 -1.64 16.58 -6.78
C GLN A 41 -0.81 15.35 -6.36
N LEU A 42 -0.52 15.20 -5.07
CA LEU A 42 0.16 14.03 -4.53
C LEU A 42 -0.89 13.03 -4.05
N PRO A 43 -0.70 11.73 -4.31
CA PRO A 43 -1.53 10.70 -3.70
C PRO A 43 -1.48 10.75 -2.17
N ASP A 44 -2.63 10.61 -1.51
CA ASP A 44 -2.67 10.40 -0.06
C ASP A 44 -2.32 8.93 0.27
N LEU A 45 -1.03 8.72 0.50
CA LEU A 45 -0.50 7.42 0.87
C LEU A 45 -0.97 6.97 2.25
N TYR A 46 -1.23 7.90 3.18
CA TYR A 46 -1.66 7.55 4.54
C TYR A 46 -3.06 6.93 4.54
N ALA A 47 -4.01 7.55 3.84
CA ALA A 47 -5.36 7.01 3.68
C ALA A 47 -5.35 5.62 3.01
N THR A 48 -4.48 5.45 2.00
CA THR A 48 -4.32 4.17 1.30
C THR A 48 -3.82 3.07 2.25
N PHE A 49 -2.77 3.34 3.04
CA PHE A 49 -2.25 2.36 4.00
C PHE A 49 -3.21 2.07 5.15
N ALA A 50 -3.97 3.05 5.62
CA ALA A 50 -5.01 2.83 6.63
C ALA A 50 -6.08 1.85 6.14
N ASN A 51 -6.48 1.96 4.86
CA ASN A 51 -7.40 1.00 4.24
C ASN A 51 -6.79 -0.41 4.20
N TYR A 52 -5.54 -0.54 3.78
CA TYR A 52 -4.87 -1.85 3.74
C TYR A 52 -4.70 -2.48 5.12
N VAL A 53 -4.45 -1.69 6.16
CA VAL A 53 -4.49 -2.19 7.55
C VAL A 53 -5.88 -2.73 7.92
N ASN A 54 -6.96 -2.07 7.50
CA ASN A 54 -8.32 -2.54 7.77
C ASN A 54 -8.68 -3.81 7.01
N LEU A 55 -8.19 -3.97 5.78
CA LEU A 55 -8.31 -5.22 5.03
C LEU A 55 -7.48 -6.33 5.67
N ALA A 56 -6.26 -6.01 6.13
CA ALA A 56 -5.43 -6.97 6.85
C ALA A 56 -6.07 -7.47 8.15
N LYS A 57 -6.88 -6.64 8.83
CA LYS A 57 -7.68 -7.04 10.01
C LYS A 57 -8.78 -8.06 9.66
N ASN A 58 -9.26 -8.06 8.42
CA ASN A 58 -10.32 -8.93 7.91
C ASN A 58 -9.83 -9.68 6.66
N PRO A 59 -8.84 -10.60 6.81
CA PRO A 59 -8.12 -11.18 5.69
C PRO A 59 -9.01 -11.93 4.70
N ASP A 60 -10.15 -12.47 5.15
CA ASP A 60 -11.12 -13.16 4.29
C ASP A 60 -11.61 -12.30 3.12
N THR A 61 -11.56 -10.97 3.25
CA THR A 61 -11.95 -10.02 2.18
C THR A 61 -10.95 -9.92 1.04
N ILE A 62 -9.71 -10.38 1.24
CA ILE A 62 -8.60 -10.24 0.29
C ILE A 62 -7.94 -11.58 -0.07
N ILE A 63 -8.38 -12.70 0.50
CA ILE A 63 -7.94 -14.02 0.07
C ILE A 63 -8.48 -14.29 -1.33
N ALA A 64 -7.57 -14.56 -2.27
CA ALA A 64 -7.89 -14.85 -3.65
C ALA A 64 -6.91 -15.90 -4.19
N GLY A 65 -7.41 -17.09 -4.50
CA GLY A 65 -6.63 -18.19 -5.06
C GLY A 65 -6.44 -19.36 -4.08
N ALA A 66 -5.28 -19.99 -4.15
CA ALA A 66 -5.00 -21.22 -3.44
C ALA A 66 -4.94 -21.03 -1.92
N VAL A 67 -5.51 -22.00 -1.20
CA VAL A 67 -5.44 -22.11 0.26
C VAL A 67 -4.73 -23.42 0.59
N THR A 68 -3.70 -23.33 1.43
CA THR A 68 -2.96 -24.48 1.94
C THR A 68 -3.47 -24.81 3.34
N VAL A 69 -3.72 -26.08 3.60
CA VAL A 69 -4.11 -26.61 4.91
C VAL A 69 -3.09 -27.60 5.44
N ASP A 70 -3.09 -27.84 6.75
CA ASP A 70 -2.34 -28.92 7.39
C ASP A 70 -3.10 -30.26 7.34
N GLY A 71 -2.52 -31.32 7.93
CA GLY A 71 -3.15 -32.64 8.02
C GLY A 71 -4.38 -32.72 8.93
N LEU A 72 -4.79 -31.62 9.55
CA LEU A 72 -6.00 -31.48 10.36
C LEU A 72 -7.03 -30.55 9.67
N ASP A 73 -6.86 -30.31 8.37
CA ASP A 73 -7.67 -29.41 7.53
C ASP A 73 -7.71 -27.94 8.01
N ARG A 74 -6.67 -27.49 8.71
CA ARG A 74 -6.57 -26.11 9.17
C ARG A 74 -5.71 -25.30 8.22
N VAL A 75 -6.21 -24.13 7.80
CA VAL A 75 -5.46 -23.19 6.97
C VAL A 75 -4.11 -22.84 7.61
N THR A 76 -3.03 -22.97 6.83
CA THR A 76 -1.66 -22.57 7.18
C THR A 76 -1.21 -21.38 6.36
N SER A 77 -1.59 -21.30 5.09
CA SER A 77 -1.34 -20.15 4.22
C SER A 77 -2.44 -19.97 3.16
N ALA A 78 -2.59 -18.76 2.64
CA ALA A 78 -3.47 -18.48 1.52
C ALA A 78 -2.92 -17.37 0.62
N ALA A 79 -3.19 -17.47 -0.68
CA ALA A 79 -2.90 -16.39 -1.62
C ALA A 79 -3.81 -15.17 -1.35
N VAL A 80 -3.24 -13.98 -1.44
CA VAL A 80 -3.92 -12.71 -1.21
C VAL A 80 -3.81 -11.83 -2.45
N ALA A 81 -4.90 -11.16 -2.81
CA ALA A 81 -4.92 -10.10 -3.81
C ALA A 81 -5.38 -8.80 -3.15
N TRP A 82 -4.49 -7.81 -3.11
CA TRP A 82 -4.83 -6.48 -2.63
C TRP A 82 -5.69 -5.73 -3.66
N PRO A 83 -6.48 -4.71 -3.26
CA PRO A 83 -7.38 -4.01 -4.17
C PRO A 83 -6.71 -3.32 -5.38
N ASP A 84 -5.41 -3.05 -5.29
CA ASP A 84 -4.58 -2.51 -6.36
C ASP A 84 -4.04 -3.60 -7.31
N GLY A 85 -4.42 -4.87 -7.09
CA GLY A 85 -3.93 -6.03 -7.83
C GLY A 85 -2.58 -6.55 -7.34
N THR A 86 -1.97 -5.92 -6.34
CA THR A 86 -0.70 -6.38 -5.79
C THR A 86 -0.89 -7.75 -5.12
N PRO A 87 -0.03 -8.75 -5.42
CA PRO A 87 -0.14 -10.05 -4.78
C PRO A 87 0.39 -10.03 -3.34
N GLY A 88 -0.08 -10.98 -2.55
CA GLY A 88 0.35 -11.20 -1.16
C GLY A 88 0.16 -12.64 -0.73
N THR A 89 0.54 -12.93 0.51
CA THR A 89 0.35 -14.24 1.13
C THR A 89 0.00 -14.07 2.60
N LEU A 90 -1.15 -14.62 3.00
CA LEU A 90 -1.51 -14.83 4.39
C LEU A 90 -0.75 -16.07 4.91
N THR A 91 -0.14 -15.96 6.09
CA THR A 91 0.47 -17.08 6.81
C THR A 91 -0.05 -17.09 8.25
N ILE A 92 -0.62 -18.21 8.69
CA ILE A 92 -1.06 -18.38 10.08
C ILE A 92 0.16 -18.69 10.95
N THR A 93 0.43 -17.87 11.97
CA THR A 93 1.62 -17.99 12.82
C THR A 93 1.32 -18.56 14.20
N ALA A 94 0.08 -18.40 14.69
CA ALA A 94 -0.33 -18.95 15.97
C ALA A 94 -1.81 -19.36 15.95
N ARG A 95 -2.13 -20.43 16.68
CA ARG A 95 -3.49 -20.97 16.80
C ARG A 95 -3.79 -21.34 18.25
N HIS A 96 -5.00 -21.07 18.70
CA HIS A 96 -5.51 -21.49 20.00
C HIS A 96 -5.85 -22.99 20.01
N ALA A 97 -5.94 -23.60 21.19
CA ALA A 97 -6.30 -25.02 21.33
C ALA A 97 -7.68 -25.36 20.75
N THR A 98 -8.62 -24.40 20.73
CA THR A 98 -9.94 -24.54 20.09
C THR A 98 -9.87 -24.50 18.56
N GLY A 99 -8.69 -24.29 17.97
CA GLY A 99 -8.51 -24.11 16.55
C GLY A 99 -8.69 -22.67 16.07
N ALA A 100 -9.08 -21.71 16.90
CA ALA A 100 -9.15 -20.30 16.48
C ALA A 100 -7.76 -19.75 16.13
N VAL A 101 -7.65 -18.92 15.09
CA VAL A 101 -6.40 -18.22 14.78
C VAL A 101 -6.10 -17.19 15.87
N ASN A 102 -4.86 -17.20 16.36
CA ASN A 102 -4.33 -16.26 17.35
C ASN A 102 -3.35 -15.27 16.75
N GLY A 103 -2.69 -15.58 15.63
CA GLY A 103 -1.75 -14.68 14.98
C GLY A 103 -1.55 -15.07 13.53
N TYR A 104 -1.24 -14.07 12.71
CA TYR A 104 -0.94 -14.24 11.30
C TYR A 104 -0.11 -13.09 10.76
N THR A 105 0.52 -13.31 9.60
CA THR A 105 1.15 -12.28 8.78
C THR A 105 0.54 -12.26 7.39
N ILE A 106 0.50 -11.09 6.74
CA ILE A 106 0.08 -10.92 5.36
C ILE A 106 1.11 -10.06 4.65
N THR A 107 1.66 -10.57 3.54
CA THR A 107 2.61 -9.82 2.73
C THR A 107 1.92 -8.96 1.68
N TYR A 108 2.59 -7.89 1.26
CA TYR A 108 2.20 -7.05 0.13
C TYR A 108 3.40 -6.90 -0.81
N GLY A 109 3.22 -7.33 -2.05
CA GLY A 109 4.20 -7.27 -3.12
C GLY A 109 4.88 -8.61 -3.41
N SER A 110 5.39 -8.69 -4.64
CA SER A 110 6.33 -9.72 -5.09
C SER A 110 7.40 -9.03 -5.94
N PRO A 111 8.60 -8.71 -5.41
CA PRO A 111 9.08 -9.01 -4.05
C PRO A 111 8.30 -8.27 -2.95
N VAL A 112 8.32 -8.82 -1.72
CA VAL A 112 7.60 -8.25 -0.58
C VAL A 112 8.16 -6.87 -0.23
N THR A 113 7.28 -5.87 -0.16
CA THR A 113 7.63 -4.50 0.24
C THR A 113 7.07 -4.12 1.60
N LYS A 114 6.03 -4.83 2.07
CA LYS A 114 5.42 -4.64 3.39
C LYS A 114 4.92 -5.95 3.95
N THR A 115 4.92 -6.06 5.27
CA THR A 115 4.29 -7.15 6.01
C THR A 115 3.35 -6.59 7.07
N PHE A 116 2.10 -7.03 7.03
CA PHE A 116 1.07 -6.75 8.03
C PHE A 116 1.03 -7.91 9.01
N THR A 117 1.27 -7.64 10.28
CA THR A 117 1.30 -8.65 11.34
C THR A 117 0.14 -8.42 12.29
N GLN A 118 -0.70 -9.44 12.48
CA GLN A 118 -1.57 -9.53 13.63
C GLN A 118 -0.78 -10.14 14.79
N PRO A 119 -0.41 -9.34 15.81
CA PRO A 119 0.22 -9.89 17.00
C PRO A 119 -0.76 -10.81 17.73
N THR A 120 -0.22 -11.68 18.59
CA THR A 120 -0.99 -12.70 19.30
C THR A 120 -2.23 -12.14 19.98
N ILE A 121 -3.40 -12.59 19.53
CA ILE A 121 -4.71 -12.36 20.12
C ILE A 121 -4.78 -13.18 21.41
N ALA A 122 -5.07 -12.50 22.52
CA ALA A 122 -5.34 -13.17 23.79
C ALA A 122 -6.78 -13.69 23.80
N ARG A 123 -6.97 -14.92 24.29
CA ARG A 123 -8.28 -15.57 24.41
C ARG A 123 -8.47 -16.14 25.80
N ASN A 124 -9.71 -16.24 26.24
CA ASN A 124 -10.07 -17.00 27.44
C ASN A 124 -10.16 -18.51 27.13
N SER A 125 -10.40 -19.34 28.16
CA SER A 125 -10.52 -20.80 28.04
C SER A 125 -11.62 -21.25 27.07
N ASN A 126 -12.69 -20.47 26.92
CA ASN A 126 -13.79 -20.74 26.00
C ASN A 126 -13.43 -20.37 24.54
N GLY A 127 -12.22 -19.85 24.29
CA GLY A 127 -11.75 -19.43 22.97
C GLY A 127 -12.24 -18.04 22.53
N ALA A 128 -12.93 -17.29 23.38
CA ALA A 128 -13.35 -15.92 23.06
C ALA A 128 -12.15 -14.96 23.18
N ALA A 129 -12.01 -14.05 22.21
CA ALA A 129 -10.97 -13.02 22.26
C ALA A 129 -11.21 -12.08 23.45
N THR A 130 -10.17 -11.86 24.25
CA THR A 130 -10.16 -10.91 25.37
C THR A 130 -9.30 -9.69 25.08
N ASN A 131 -8.36 -9.80 24.14
CA ASN A 131 -7.58 -8.69 23.61
C ASN A 131 -7.14 -8.96 22.18
N VAL A 132 -7.38 -8.01 21.28
CA VAL A 132 -6.90 -8.06 19.89
C VAL A 132 -5.94 -6.89 19.69
N PRO A 133 -4.62 -7.13 19.66
CA PRO A 133 -3.64 -6.08 19.41
C PRO A 133 -3.84 -5.44 18.03
N GLN A 134 -3.42 -4.18 17.87
CA GLN A 134 -3.42 -3.54 16.55
C GLN A 134 -2.46 -4.26 15.59
N ILE A 135 -2.83 -4.26 14.31
CA ILE A 135 -1.93 -4.70 13.24
C ILE A 135 -0.68 -3.82 13.23
N VAL A 136 0.47 -4.46 13.12
CA VAL A 136 1.78 -3.81 12.95
C VAL A 136 2.20 -3.94 11.49
N VAL A 137 2.75 -2.87 10.91
CA VAL A 137 3.25 -2.86 9.54
C VAL A 137 4.77 -2.65 9.58
N SER A 138 5.51 -3.50 8.87
CA SER A 138 6.97 -3.44 8.71
C SER A 138 7.38 -3.52 7.25
#